data_AF-A0A2H9L035-F1
#
_entry.id   AF-A0A2H9L035-F1
#
_cell.length_a   1.000
_cell.length_b   1.000
_cell.length_c   1.000
_cell.angle_alpha   90.00
_cell.angle_beta   90.00
_cell.angle_gamma   90.00
#
_symmetry.space_group_name_H-M   'P 1'
#
loop_
_entity.id
_entity.type
_entity.pdbx_description
1 polymer ?
#
loop_
_entity_poly.entity_id
_entity_poly.type
_entity_poly.pdbx_seq_one_letter_code
_entity_poly.pdbx_strand_id
1 'polypeptide(L)'
;MPKKKSSRGSLVKEISKPLPGDILENFWLKDEIKTLLRKYSGIYGLYKDDELYYVGLANNLHKRVKDHIKDRHAKKWDRFKLIIIKKVKYVKDLEALVLSLHKPTGNKRNSRVPSSYHINRFIRNIIKSNEKYLSDLERKHKQDIRINKEIRSELVDLRNAIR
;
A
#
# COMPACT_ATOMS: atom_id res chain seq x y z
N MET A 1 29.43 -29.13 4.01
CA MET A 1 28.45 -28.42 3.14
C MET A 1 28.92 -26.99 2.89
N PRO A 2 29.01 -26.50 1.64
CA PRO A 2 29.36 -25.10 1.39
C PRO A 2 28.26 -24.18 1.93
N LYS A 3 28.64 -23.14 2.68
CA LYS A 3 27.69 -22.14 3.21
C LYS A 3 26.92 -21.50 2.05
N LYS A 4 25.58 -21.64 2.05
CA LYS A 4 24.69 -21.01 1.08
C LYS A 4 24.92 -19.50 1.12
N LYS A 5 25.39 -18.90 0.01
CA LYS A 5 25.62 -17.45 -0.08
C LYS A 5 24.30 -16.72 0.21
N SER A 6 24.37 -15.68 1.05
CA SER A 6 23.20 -14.87 1.38
C SER A 6 22.58 -14.28 0.11
N SER A 7 21.26 -14.38 -0.02
CA SER A 7 20.52 -13.73 -1.11
C SER A 7 20.33 -12.22 -0.88
N ARG A 8 20.72 -11.68 0.29
CA ARG A 8 20.75 -10.23 0.54
C ARG A 8 21.67 -9.56 -0.48
N GLY A 9 21.26 -8.40 -1.00
CA GLY A 9 22.02 -7.72 -2.04
C GLY A 9 21.69 -8.15 -3.48
N SER A 10 20.80 -9.13 -3.69
CA SER A 10 20.43 -9.64 -5.03
C SER A 10 19.45 -8.74 -5.79
N LEU A 11 18.65 -7.95 -5.06
CA LEU A 11 17.68 -7.00 -5.60
C LEU A 11 18.03 -5.57 -5.19
N VAL A 12 18.03 -5.30 -3.88
CA VAL A 12 18.47 -4.02 -3.31
C VAL A 12 19.98 -4.09 -3.09
N LYS A 13 20.74 -3.22 -3.74
CA LYS A 13 22.20 -3.09 -3.57
C LYS A 13 22.54 -2.40 -2.26
N GLU A 14 21.86 -1.29 -1.98
CA GLU A 14 22.24 -0.37 -0.91
C GLU A 14 21.05 0.51 -0.52
N ILE A 15 21.03 0.94 0.74
CA ILE A 15 20.06 1.90 1.28
C ILE A 15 20.85 2.97 2.02
N SER A 16 20.66 4.23 1.66
CA SER A 16 21.29 5.35 2.34
C SER A 16 20.61 5.63 3.69
N LYS A 17 21.31 6.32 4.59
CA LYS A 17 20.63 7.10 5.65
C LYS A 17 19.88 8.29 4.99
N PRO A 18 18.91 8.93 5.67
CA PRO A 18 18.41 10.22 5.23
C PRO A 18 19.56 11.22 5.09
N LEU A 19 19.62 11.88 3.95
CA LEU A 19 20.64 12.85 3.57
C LEU A 19 19.98 14.23 3.47
N PRO A 20 20.63 15.30 3.96
CA PRO A 20 20.15 16.66 3.75
C PRO A 20 20.05 17.00 2.25
N GLY A 21 19.03 17.73 1.82
CA GLY A 21 18.80 18.06 0.41
C GLY A 21 19.80 19.06 -0.17
N ASP A 22 20.33 19.94 0.68
CA ASP A 22 21.31 20.98 0.36
C ASP A 22 22.66 20.41 -0.13
N ILE A 23 23.02 19.16 0.24
CA ILE A 23 24.24 18.51 -0.25
C ILE A 23 24.29 18.41 -1.79
N LEU A 24 23.13 18.41 -2.46
CA LEU A 24 23.04 18.36 -3.92
C LEU A 24 23.49 19.64 -4.63
N GLU A 25 23.51 20.75 -3.89
CA GLU A 25 23.92 22.07 -4.36
C GLU A 25 25.17 22.60 -3.64
N ASN A 26 25.64 21.88 -2.61
CA ASN A 26 26.85 22.21 -1.88
C ASN A 26 28.07 22.29 -2.81
N PHE A 27 28.79 23.42 -2.75
CA PHE A 27 29.89 23.73 -3.64
C PHE A 27 30.97 22.65 -3.67
N TRP A 28 31.29 22.05 -2.52
CA TRP A 28 32.37 21.08 -2.35
C TRP A 28 31.98 19.63 -2.63
N LEU A 29 30.69 19.31 -2.66
CA LEU A 29 30.20 17.93 -2.73
C LEU A 29 29.39 17.62 -3.99
N LYS A 30 28.87 18.65 -4.67
CA LYS A 30 27.92 18.49 -5.77
C LYS A 30 28.44 17.59 -6.91
N ASP A 31 29.74 17.64 -7.22
CA ASP A 31 30.30 16.95 -8.37
C ASP A 31 30.65 15.48 -8.05
N GLU A 32 31.09 15.22 -6.83
CA GLU A 32 31.30 13.88 -6.26
C GLU A 32 29.97 13.16 -6.13
N ILE A 33 28.96 13.80 -5.55
CA ILE A 33 27.61 13.26 -5.39
C ILE A 33 26.98 12.97 -6.74
N LYS A 34 27.11 13.90 -7.70
CA LYS A 34 26.68 13.68 -9.10
C LYS A 34 27.37 12.47 -9.70
N THR A 35 28.67 12.34 -9.55
CA THR A 35 29.45 11.23 -10.14
C THR A 35 29.08 9.89 -9.53
N LEU A 36 28.84 9.85 -8.22
CA LEU A 36 28.40 8.66 -7.50
C LEU A 36 26.98 8.24 -7.92
N LEU A 37 26.03 9.17 -7.83
CA LEU A 37 24.60 8.87 -7.93
C LEU A 37 24.07 8.78 -9.37
N ARG A 38 24.75 9.37 -10.36
CA ARG A 38 24.29 9.34 -11.77
C ARG A 38 24.25 7.94 -12.38
N LYS A 39 25.03 7.00 -11.82
CA LYS A 39 25.16 5.62 -12.32
C LYS A 39 24.12 4.67 -11.75
N TYR A 40 23.30 5.13 -10.81
CA TYR A 40 22.40 4.28 -10.06
C TYR A 40 20.93 4.51 -10.43
N SER A 41 20.27 3.38 -10.64
CA SER A 41 18.81 3.27 -10.69
C SER A 41 18.27 2.84 -9.33
N GLY A 42 17.07 3.27 -9.00
CA GLY A 42 16.48 2.94 -7.71
C GLY A 42 15.20 3.68 -7.39
N ILE A 43 14.89 3.66 -6.11
CA ILE A 43 13.81 4.44 -5.49
C ILE A 43 14.45 5.55 -4.66
N TYR A 44 13.84 6.73 -4.67
CA TYR A 44 14.16 7.81 -3.75
C TYR A 44 12.91 8.19 -2.96
N GLY A 45 13.10 8.49 -1.69
CA GLY A 45 12.09 9.13 -0.83
C GLY A 45 12.53 10.54 -0.49
N LEU A 46 11.64 11.51 -0.61
CA LEU A 46 11.81 12.89 -0.13
C LEU A 46 11.05 13.02 1.18
N TYR A 47 11.68 13.63 2.17
CA TYR A 47 11.17 13.77 3.52
C TYR A 47 11.07 15.25 3.87
N LYS A 48 10.03 15.59 4.63
CA LYS A 48 9.91 16.87 5.31
C LYS A 48 9.97 16.56 6.79
N ASP A 49 11.02 17.03 7.44
CA ASP A 49 11.37 16.57 8.78
C ASP A 49 11.38 15.02 8.75
N ASP A 50 10.82 14.33 9.74
CA ASP A 50 10.81 12.85 9.80
C ASP A 50 9.72 12.19 8.94
N GLU A 51 8.88 12.97 8.25
CA GLU A 51 7.75 12.45 7.48
C GLU A 51 8.08 12.23 6.01
N LEU A 52 7.66 11.08 5.48
CA LEU A 52 7.83 10.75 4.07
C LEU A 52 6.85 11.56 3.20
N TYR A 53 7.36 12.60 2.56
CA TYR A 53 6.59 13.52 1.73
C TYR A 53 6.33 12.99 0.30
N TYR A 54 7.31 12.34 -0.31
CA TYR A 54 7.20 11.86 -1.69
C TYR A 54 8.09 10.64 -1.95
N VAL A 55 7.63 9.72 -2.80
CA VAL A 55 8.42 8.58 -3.29
C VAL A 55 8.38 8.56 -4.81
N GLY A 56 9.52 8.28 -5.43
CA GLY A 56 9.56 8.02 -6.86
C GLY A 56 10.68 7.07 -7.27
N LEU A 57 10.59 6.58 -8.50
CA LEU A 57 11.66 5.82 -9.15
C LEU A 57 12.50 6.67 -10.10
N ALA A 58 13.75 6.26 -10.31
CA ALA A 58 14.64 6.85 -11.30
C ALA A 58 15.66 5.84 -11.84
N ASN A 59 16.02 5.99 -13.12
CA ASN A 59 17.21 5.34 -13.70
C ASN A 59 18.50 6.15 -13.48
N ASN A 60 18.35 7.41 -13.07
CA ASN A 60 19.42 8.31 -12.68
C ASN A 60 18.95 9.04 -11.42
N LEU A 61 19.32 8.50 -10.26
CA LEU A 61 18.87 9.02 -8.96
C LEU A 61 19.32 10.46 -8.75
N HIS A 62 20.56 10.81 -9.12
CA HIS A 62 21.07 12.18 -8.98
C HIS A 62 20.17 13.19 -9.71
N LYS A 63 19.96 12.98 -11.02
CA LYS A 63 19.19 13.90 -11.85
C LYS A 63 17.79 14.07 -11.27
N ARG A 64 17.12 12.96 -10.94
CA ARG A 64 15.72 13.01 -10.51
C ARG A 64 15.54 13.71 -9.18
N VAL A 65 16.38 13.44 -8.18
CA VAL A 65 16.30 14.12 -6.88
C VAL A 65 16.67 15.60 -7.04
N LYS A 66 17.68 15.93 -7.85
CA LYS A 66 18.06 17.32 -8.12
C LYS A 66 16.94 18.11 -8.81
N ASP A 67 16.20 17.50 -9.73
CA ASP A 67 15.06 18.15 -10.39
C ASP A 67 13.98 18.57 -9.36
N HIS A 68 13.84 17.85 -8.25
CA HIS A 68 12.88 18.16 -7.18
C HIS A 68 13.23 19.36 -6.31
N ILE A 69 14.41 19.94 -6.48
CA ILE A 69 14.76 21.23 -5.88
C ILE A 69 13.98 22.37 -6.56
N LYS A 70 13.65 22.22 -7.85
CA LYS A 70 13.08 23.28 -8.69
C LYS A 70 11.68 22.99 -9.21
N ASP A 71 11.24 21.73 -9.17
CA ASP A 71 9.91 21.36 -9.66
C ASP A 71 8.80 21.61 -8.63
N ARG A 72 7.61 21.06 -8.88
CA ARG A 72 6.43 21.19 -7.99
C ARG A 72 6.66 20.74 -6.54
N HIS A 73 7.72 19.97 -6.28
CA HIS A 73 8.12 19.49 -4.95
C HIS A 73 9.12 20.43 -4.26
N ALA A 74 9.60 21.47 -4.94
CA ALA A 74 10.51 22.46 -4.38
C ALA A 74 10.02 22.98 -3.02
N LYS A 75 10.95 23.08 -2.06
CA LYS A 75 10.73 23.58 -0.68
C LYS A 75 9.74 22.77 0.17
N LYS A 76 9.25 21.62 -0.30
CA LYS A 76 8.33 20.74 0.44
C LYS A 76 9.02 19.53 1.07
N TRP A 77 10.34 19.51 1.03
CA TRP A 77 11.19 18.47 1.58
C TRP A 77 12.54 19.11 1.95
N ASP A 78 13.22 18.53 2.92
CA ASP A 78 14.53 18.96 3.42
C ASP A 78 15.55 17.81 3.42
N ARG A 79 15.09 16.56 3.35
CA ARG A 79 15.93 15.38 3.35
C ARG A 79 15.50 14.38 2.30
N PHE A 80 16.42 13.53 1.84
CA PHE A 80 16.12 12.46 0.92
C PHE A 80 16.81 11.15 1.30
N LYS A 81 16.23 10.03 0.92
CA LYS A 81 16.78 8.68 1.14
C LYS A 81 16.78 7.91 -0.17
N LEU A 82 17.84 7.15 -0.42
CA LEU A 82 18.01 6.38 -1.64
C LEU A 82 17.99 4.89 -1.36
N ILE A 83 17.35 4.14 -2.26
CA ILE A 83 17.37 2.69 -2.31
C ILE A 83 17.87 2.29 -3.69
N ILE A 84 19.12 1.84 -3.77
CA ILE A 84 19.77 1.46 -5.02
C ILE A 84 19.37 0.03 -5.38
N ILE A 85 18.89 -0.18 -6.61
CA ILE A 85 18.36 -1.47 -7.07
C ILE A 85 19.23 -2.01 -8.21
N LYS A 86 19.65 -3.28 -8.13
CA LYS A 86 20.47 -3.92 -9.19
C LYS A 86 19.67 -4.31 -10.42
N LYS A 87 18.42 -4.72 -10.24
CA LYS A 87 17.56 -5.25 -11.32
C LYS A 87 16.45 -4.24 -11.63
N VAL A 88 16.70 -3.38 -12.63
CA VAL A 88 15.80 -2.27 -13.03
C VAL A 88 14.37 -2.75 -13.33
N LYS A 89 14.21 -4.00 -13.81
CA LYS A 89 12.89 -4.57 -14.12
C LYS A 89 11.90 -4.60 -12.96
N TYR A 90 12.37 -4.60 -11.70
CA TYR A 90 11.50 -4.64 -10.51
C TYR A 90 11.26 -3.28 -9.87
N VAL A 91 11.84 -2.20 -10.41
CA VAL A 91 11.77 -0.87 -9.78
C VAL A 91 10.33 -0.34 -9.71
N LYS A 92 9.51 -0.59 -10.73
CA LYS A 92 8.08 -0.23 -10.74
C LYS A 92 7.28 -0.99 -9.68
N ASP A 93 7.53 -2.29 -9.52
CA ASP A 93 6.85 -3.11 -8.52
C ASP A 93 7.21 -2.67 -7.10
N LEU A 94 8.48 -2.33 -6.88
CA LEU A 94 8.96 -1.83 -5.58
C LEU A 94 8.40 -0.44 -5.26
N GLU A 95 8.27 0.46 -6.24
CA GLU A 95 7.58 1.74 -6.05
C GLU A 95 6.11 1.52 -5.68
N ALA A 96 5.43 0.62 -6.40
CA ALA A 96 4.04 0.30 -6.13
C ALA A 96 3.84 -0.30 -4.72
N LEU A 97 4.78 -1.13 -4.26
CA LEU A 97 4.82 -1.65 -2.90
C LEU A 97 4.95 -0.53 -1.87
N VAL A 98 5.92 0.38 -2.02
CA VAL A 98 6.12 1.50 -1.07
C VAL A 98 4.87 2.38 -1.02
N LEU A 99 4.29 2.73 -2.17
CA LEU A 99 3.06 3.53 -2.25
C LEU A 99 1.81 2.80 -1.73
N SER A 100 1.84 1.47 -1.63
CA SER A 100 0.75 0.70 -1.00
C SER A 100 0.82 0.71 0.53
N LEU A 101 2.03 0.83 1.09
CA LEU A 101 2.28 0.86 2.53
C LEU A 101 2.15 2.27 3.11
N HIS A 102 2.52 3.29 2.34
CA HIS A 102 2.46 4.68 2.75
C HIS A 102 1.87 5.51 1.61
N LYS A 103 1.07 6.54 1.94
CA LYS A 103 0.46 7.46 0.96
C LYS A 103 1.05 8.86 1.12
N PRO A 104 2.27 9.12 0.63
CA PRO A 104 2.92 10.42 0.77
C PRO A 104 2.05 11.52 0.14
N THR A 105 1.91 12.66 0.82
CA THR A 105 1.04 13.77 0.37
C THR A 105 1.50 14.35 -0.98
N GLY A 106 2.78 14.23 -1.32
CA GLY A 106 3.34 14.65 -2.60
C GLY A 106 3.00 13.73 -3.77
N ASN A 107 2.59 12.48 -3.53
CA ASN A 107 2.29 11.52 -4.59
C ASN A 107 0.84 11.66 -5.09
N LYS A 108 0.67 12.25 -6.29
CA LYS A 108 -0.67 12.43 -6.90
C LYS A 108 -1.37 11.13 -7.33
N ARG A 109 -0.63 10.02 -7.52
CA ARG A 109 -1.18 8.75 -8.01
C ARG A 109 -1.01 7.68 -6.93
N ASN A 110 -2.09 6.94 -6.66
CA ASN A 110 -2.03 5.70 -5.88
C ASN A 110 -1.35 4.61 -6.72
N SER A 111 -0.66 3.68 -6.05
CA SER A 111 -0.03 2.55 -6.73
C SER A 111 -1.05 1.70 -7.50
N ARG A 112 -0.70 1.34 -8.73
CA ARG A 112 -1.40 0.30 -9.51
C ARG A 112 -0.64 -1.00 -9.34
N VAL A 113 -0.81 -1.69 -8.21
CA VAL A 113 -0.34 -3.07 -8.09
C VAL A 113 -1.34 -3.95 -8.86
N PRO A 114 -0.93 -4.70 -9.89
CA PRO A 114 -1.86 -5.48 -10.72
C PRO A 114 -2.65 -6.58 -9.97
N SER A 115 -2.24 -6.95 -8.75
CA SER A 115 -2.64 -8.21 -8.11
C SER A 115 -3.50 -8.07 -6.84
N SER A 116 -3.78 -6.86 -6.34
CA SER A 116 -4.60 -6.68 -5.13
C SER A 116 -6.08 -7.07 -5.29
N TYR A 117 -6.49 -7.47 -6.50
CA TYR A 117 -7.85 -7.89 -6.79
C TYR A 117 -8.22 -9.26 -6.21
N HIS A 118 -7.31 -10.24 -6.14
CA HIS A 118 -7.71 -11.61 -5.74
C HIS A 118 -8.10 -11.72 -4.26
N ILE A 119 -7.24 -11.29 -3.34
CA ILE A 119 -7.52 -11.38 -1.89
C ILE A 119 -8.74 -10.53 -1.52
N ASN A 120 -8.80 -9.27 -1.98
CA ASN A 120 -9.93 -8.38 -1.68
C ASN A 120 -11.24 -8.84 -2.33
N ARG A 121 -11.20 -9.48 -3.50
CA ARG A 121 -12.39 -10.07 -4.13
C ARG A 121 -12.84 -11.31 -3.36
N PHE A 122 -11.89 -12.15 -2.95
CA PHE A 122 -12.18 -13.33 -2.13
C PHE A 122 -12.82 -12.95 -0.79
N ILE A 123 -12.24 -11.99 -0.06
CA ILE A 123 -12.81 -11.47 1.20
C ILE A 123 -14.21 -10.88 0.95
N ARG A 124 -14.37 -10.04 -0.09
CA ARG A 124 -15.69 -9.48 -0.45
C ARG A 124 -16.73 -10.57 -0.73
N ASN A 125 -16.34 -11.64 -1.40
CA ASN A 125 -17.25 -12.74 -1.70
C ASN A 125 -17.65 -13.50 -0.43
N ILE A 126 -16.71 -13.73 0.49
CA ILE A 126 -17.02 -14.34 1.80
C ILE A 126 -18.03 -13.50 2.57
N ILE A 127 -17.80 -12.19 2.67
CA ILE A 127 -18.71 -11.26 3.37
C ILE A 127 -20.11 -11.33 2.76
N LYS A 128 -20.22 -11.21 1.44
CA LYS A 128 -21.52 -11.28 0.74
C LYS A 128 -22.25 -12.61 0.96
N SER A 129 -21.53 -13.72 0.95
CA SER A 129 -22.13 -15.04 1.21
C SER A 129 -22.65 -15.14 2.65
N ASN A 130 -21.92 -14.58 3.62
CA ASN A 130 -22.35 -14.56 5.02
C ASN A 130 -23.53 -13.62 5.26
N GLU A 131 -23.53 -12.42 4.65
CA GLU A 131 -24.68 -11.49 4.72
C GLU A 131 -25.96 -12.13 4.16
N LYS A 132 -25.83 -12.84 3.04
CA LYS A 132 -26.94 -13.59 2.45
C LYS A 132 -27.42 -14.70 3.39
N TYR A 133 -26.50 -15.47 3.96
CA TYR A 133 -26.84 -16.52 4.92
C TYR A 133 -27.59 -15.97 6.14
N LEU A 134 -27.14 -14.86 6.71
CA LEU A 134 -27.80 -14.19 7.83
C LEU A 134 -29.20 -13.71 7.45
N SER A 135 -29.35 -13.08 6.28
CA SER A 135 -30.65 -12.62 5.78
C SER A 135 -31.64 -13.77 5.59
N ASP A 136 -31.17 -14.91 5.07
CA ASP A 136 -31.98 -16.11 4.88
C ASP A 136 -32.41 -16.71 6.24
N LEU A 137 -31.53 -16.68 7.25
CA LEU A 137 -31.81 -17.16 8.60
C LEU A 137 -32.86 -16.28 9.29
N GLU A 138 -32.73 -14.95 9.20
CA GLU A 138 -33.71 -14.00 9.74
C GLU A 138 -35.10 -14.20 9.13
N ARG A 139 -35.16 -14.45 7.81
CA ARG A 139 -36.42 -14.71 7.10
C ARG A 139 -37.09 -15.99 7.60
N LYS A 140 -36.33 -17.06 7.83
CA LYS A 140 -36.84 -18.31 8.41
C LYS A 140 -37.37 -18.09 9.82
N HIS A 141 -36.60 -17.45 10.68
CA HIS A 141 -37.00 -17.18 12.05
C HIS A 141 -38.30 -16.33 12.13
N LYS A 142 -38.45 -15.34 11.25
CA LYS A 142 -39.68 -14.54 11.16
C LYS A 142 -40.89 -15.37 10.72
N GLN A 143 -40.68 -16.33 9.82
CA GLN A 143 -41.73 -17.25 9.39
C GLN A 143 -42.13 -18.21 10.52
N ASP A 144 -41.16 -18.75 11.27
CA ASP A 144 -41.42 -19.63 12.41
C ASP A 144 -42.20 -18.91 13.52
N ILE A 145 -41.86 -17.65 13.81
CA ILE A 145 -42.63 -16.81 14.73
C ILE A 145 -44.09 -16.65 14.26
N ARG A 146 -44.29 -16.43 12.96
CA ARG A 146 -45.63 -16.27 12.39
C ARG A 146 -46.47 -17.55 12.52
N ILE A 147 -45.90 -18.69 12.14
CA ILE A 147 -46.55 -20.01 12.25
C ILE A 147 -46.92 -20.29 13.71
N ASN A 148 -46.00 -20.06 14.64
CA ASN A 148 -46.26 -20.24 16.07
C ASN A 148 -47.39 -19.35 16.59
N LYS A 149 -47.57 -18.14 16.04
CA LYS A 149 -48.69 -17.26 16.38
C LYS A 149 -50.02 -17.77 15.83
N GLU A 150 -50.03 -18.27 14.59
CA GLU A 150 -51.21 -18.87 13.95
C GLU A 150 -51.67 -20.12 14.71
N ILE A 151 -50.77 -21.06 15.00
CA ILE A 151 -51.06 -22.27 15.81
C ILE A 151 -51.65 -21.89 17.18
N ARG A 152 -51.08 -20.90 17.87
CA ARG A 152 -51.62 -20.44 19.16
C ARG A 152 -53.04 -19.89 19.05
N SER A 153 -53.38 -19.21 17.96
CA SER A 153 -54.74 -18.72 17.71
C SER A 153 -55.71 -19.89 17.54
N GLU A 154 -55.37 -20.85 16.66
CA GLU A 154 -56.20 -22.02 16.40
C GLU A 154 -56.43 -22.86 17.66
N LEU A 155 -55.40 -23.05 18.50
CA LEU A 155 -55.53 -23.75 19.77
C LEU A 155 -56.48 -23.05 20.75
N VAL A 156 -56.53 -21.71 20.74
CA VAL A 156 -57.49 -20.94 21.54
C VAL A 156 -58.91 -21.16 21.02
N ASP A 157 -59.10 -21.12 19.70
CA ASP A 157 -60.40 -21.34 19.07
C ASP A 157 -60.94 -22.76 19.32
N LEU A 158 -60.10 -23.78 19.17
CA LEU A 158 -60.44 -25.18 19.49
C LEU A 158 -60.80 -25.35 20.96
N ARG A 159 -60.05 -24.72 21.88
CA ARG A 159 -60.33 -24.78 23.32
C ARG A 159 -61.69 -24.14 23.65
N ASN A 160 -62.07 -23.08 22.95
CA ASN A 160 -63.37 -22.44 23.13
C ASN A 160 -64.51 -23.30 22.56
N ALA A 161 -64.27 -24.05 21.49
CA ALA A 161 -65.29 -24.91 20.86
C ALA A 161 -65.64 -26.18 21.66
N ILE A 162 -64.76 -26.62 22.57
CA ILE A 162 -64.96 -27.81 23.43
C ILE A 162 -65.56 -27.42 24.81
N ARG A 163 -65.75 -26.12 25.07
CA ARG A 163 -66.37 -25.59 26.30
C ARG A 163 -67.87 -25.39 26.13
#